data_AF-A0AAJ7PVI6-F1
#
_entry.id   AF-A0AAJ7PVI6-F1
#
_cell.length_a   1.000
_cell.length_b   1.000
_cell.length_c   1.000
_cell.angle_alpha   90.00
_cell.angle_beta   90.00
_cell.angle_gamma   90.00
#
_symmetry.space_group_name_H-M   'P 1'
#
loop_
_entity.id
_entity.type
_entity.pdbx_description
1 polymer ?
#
loop_
_entity_poly.entity_id
_entity_poly.type
_entity_poly.pdbx_seq_one_letter_code
_entity_poly.pdbx_strand_id
1 'polypeptide(L)'
;MRWCSSSVLHLLRCVRSRSCTRRGRNRLPLWIREIWAYMRLLVQSLYFNSLTDSDVVFDSVFEPVFWTVDYVTRWFGTVFVCLVVILTSSIVVIAYVVLLPLVLNTYSPAWIAWHVCYGHWNLIMIAFHYYKATKTSPGCPPAEKSDTPFVSVCKKCIIPKPARTHHCGICNRCILKMDHHCPWLNNCVGHFNHRYFFSFCLFMTLGCVYCSISGRNLFLDAYNALERFKHLDMEKPGVPVTGMGLLIGLLPPGQTNYQTPAPPYTFKDKMINKSIIYMWVLTSTVGVALGALTIWHAVLISRGETSIERHINIKETKRLAKRGRVYRNPFNYGRLNNWKIFFGVEKRSHWVTRVLLPSGHTPHGDGLTWDILPVKKDLIPV
;
A
#
# COMPACT_ATOMS: atom_id res chain seq x y z
N MET A 1 -61.76 -6.65 50.40
CA MET A 1 -62.69 -5.63 49.85
C MET A 1 -62.76 -5.88 48.34
N ARG A 2 -63.77 -6.62 47.82
CA ARG A 2 -65.10 -6.15 47.41
C ARG A 2 -64.97 -5.00 46.37
N TRP A 3 -65.37 -5.07 45.10
CA TRP A 3 -66.52 -5.74 44.45
C TRP A 3 -66.34 -6.03 42.95
N CYS A 4 -67.21 -6.92 42.47
CA CYS A 4 -67.42 -7.42 41.11
C CYS A 4 -68.84 -7.00 40.64
N SER A 5 -69.04 -6.80 39.33
CA SER A 5 -70.29 -7.09 38.59
C SER A 5 -70.01 -6.92 37.09
N SER A 6 -70.03 -7.92 36.19
CA SER A 6 -71.16 -8.72 35.64
C SER A 6 -72.36 -7.84 35.24
N SER A 7 -72.81 -7.79 33.98
CA SER A 7 -73.60 -8.87 33.35
C SER A 7 -74.14 -8.50 31.94
N VAL A 8 -74.21 -9.53 31.06
CA VAL A 8 -75.35 -9.92 30.18
C VAL A 8 -75.68 -9.03 28.96
N LEU A 9 -75.44 -9.43 27.71
CA LEU A 9 -76.10 -10.43 26.82
C LEU A 9 -77.57 -10.13 26.41
N HIS A 10 -77.72 -9.98 25.08
CA HIS A 10 -78.89 -10.21 24.20
C HIS A 10 -80.12 -9.29 24.25
N LEU A 11 -80.50 -8.74 23.09
CA LEU A 11 -81.61 -9.24 22.24
C LEU A 11 -81.84 -8.38 20.97
N LEU A 12 -81.66 -9.04 19.82
CA LEU A 12 -82.47 -9.02 18.60
C LEU A 12 -82.91 -7.69 17.93
N ARG A 13 -82.47 -7.51 16.69
CA ARG A 13 -83.39 -7.24 15.57
C ARG A 13 -82.94 -7.96 14.31
N CYS A 14 -83.72 -8.97 13.93
CA CYS A 14 -83.63 -9.72 12.68
C CYS A 14 -84.25 -8.95 11.51
N VAL A 15 -83.99 -9.51 10.31
CA VAL A 15 -84.67 -9.32 9.01
C VAL A 15 -84.09 -8.17 8.17
N ARG A 16 -83.80 -8.27 6.87
CA ARG A 16 -83.56 -9.35 5.88
C ARG A 16 -83.23 -8.58 4.60
N SER A 17 -82.12 -8.84 3.93
CA SER A 17 -82.05 -8.63 2.47
C SER A 17 -80.97 -9.51 1.87
N ARG A 18 -81.43 -10.57 1.21
CA ARG A 18 -80.68 -11.25 0.17
C ARG A 18 -80.50 -10.26 -0.97
N SER A 19 -79.26 -9.91 -1.28
CA SER A 19 -78.91 -9.49 -2.63
C SER A 19 -77.73 -10.33 -3.10
N CYS A 20 -78.04 -11.26 -3.99
CA CYS A 20 -77.06 -11.91 -4.84
C CYS A 20 -76.45 -10.84 -5.74
N THR A 21 -75.21 -10.46 -5.49
CA THR A 21 -74.35 -9.85 -6.52
C THR A 21 -73.14 -10.73 -6.74
N ARG A 22 -73.23 -11.56 -7.80
CA ARG A 22 -72.07 -12.08 -8.52
C ARG A 22 -71.19 -10.90 -8.93
N ARG A 23 -69.97 -10.84 -8.38
CA ARG A 23 -68.85 -10.17 -9.07
C ARG A 23 -67.61 -11.01 -8.82
N GLY A 24 -67.14 -11.64 -9.90
CA GLY A 24 -66.04 -12.59 -9.92
C GLY A 24 -64.79 -11.98 -9.31
N ARG A 25 -64.36 -12.55 -8.19
CA ARG A 25 -63.01 -12.39 -7.70
C ARG A 25 -62.25 -13.58 -8.23
N ASN A 26 -61.40 -13.37 -9.24
CA ASN A 26 -60.38 -14.33 -9.64
C ASN A 26 -59.48 -14.61 -8.44
N ARG A 27 -59.93 -15.49 -7.54
CA ARG A 27 -59.10 -16.08 -6.50
C ARG A 27 -58.34 -17.17 -7.21
N LEU A 28 -57.04 -16.94 -7.42
CA LEU A 28 -56.10 -17.98 -7.82
C LEU A 28 -56.42 -19.26 -7.02
N PRO A 29 -56.50 -20.43 -7.69
CA PRO A 29 -56.69 -21.71 -7.02
C PRO A 29 -55.75 -21.85 -5.82
N LEU A 30 -56.23 -22.43 -4.72
CA LEU A 30 -55.47 -22.58 -3.47
C LEU A 30 -54.07 -23.17 -3.71
N TRP A 31 -54.00 -24.19 -4.57
CA TRP A 31 -52.75 -24.81 -5.03
C TRP A 31 -51.76 -23.81 -5.67
N ILE A 32 -52.24 -22.86 -6.49
CA ILE A 32 -51.36 -21.85 -7.08
C ILE A 32 -50.86 -20.87 -6.01
N ARG A 33 -51.69 -20.50 -5.03
CA ARG A 33 -51.25 -19.67 -3.89
C ARG A 33 -50.23 -20.39 -3.02
N GLU A 34 -50.39 -21.68 -2.80
CA GLU A 34 -49.45 -22.52 -2.04
C GLU A 34 -48.13 -22.68 -2.78
N ILE A 35 -48.15 -22.96 -4.09
CA ILE A 35 -46.94 -22.96 -4.92
C ILE A 35 -46.27 -21.59 -4.86
N TRP A 36 -47.02 -20.50 -5.01
CA TRP A 36 -46.43 -19.17 -5.01
C TRP A 36 -45.84 -18.79 -3.65
N ALA A 37 -46.50 -19.19 -2.56
CA ALA A 37 -45.98 -19.00 -1.20
C ALA A 37 -44.73 -19.87 -0.95
N TYR A 38 -44.72 -21.11 -1.42
CA TYR A 38 -43.58 -22.02 -1.32
C TYR A 38 -42.41 -21.55 -2.17
N MET A 39 -42.65 -21.15 -3.42
CA MET A 39 -41.65 -20.55 -4.30
C MET A 39 -41.12 -19.23 -3.73
N ARG A 40 -42.00 -18.39 -3.16
CA ARG A 40 -41.57 -17.18 -2.47
C ARG A 40 -40.74 -17.50 -1.24
N LEU A 41 -41.08 -18.53 -0.47
CA LEU A 41 -40.31 -19.00 0.68
C LEU A 41 -38.98 -19.63 0.26
N LEU A 42 -38.91 -20.33 -0.88
CA LEU A 42 -37.68 -20.86 -1.46
C LEU A 42 -36.78 -19.74 -1.97
N VAL A 43 -37.34 -18.76 -2.68
CA VAL A 43 -36.62 -17.57 -3.10
C VAL A 43 -36.16 -16.81 -1.84
N GLN A 44 -37.02 -16.62 -0.85
CA GLN A 44 -36.61 -16.02 0.41
C GLN A 44 -35.58 -16.89 1.14
N SER A 45 -35.61 -18.22 1.15
CA SER A 45 -34.57 -19.01 1.83
C SER A 45 -33.23 -18.99 1.07
N LEU A 46 -33.26 -18.86 -0.26
CA LEU A 46 -32.07 -18.73 -1.11
C LEU A 46 -31.44 -17.33 -1.05
N TYR A 47 -32.26 -16.27 -0.99
CA TYR A 47 -31.83 -14.87 -1.03
C TYR A 47 -31.83 -14.17 0.34
N PHE A 48 -32.55 -14.69 1.34
CA PHE A 48 -32.60 -14.20 2.74
C PHE A 48 -31.63 -15.00 3.60
N ASN A 49 -30.46 -15.33 3.05
CA ASN A 49 -29.35 -15.77 3.86
C ASN A 49 -28.48 -14.55 4.13
N SER A 50 -28.14 -14.31 5.39
CA SER A 50 -27.14 -13.28 5.78
C SER A 50 -25.76 -13.47 5.13
N LEU A 51 -25.59 -14.59 4.41
CA LEU A 51 -24.41 -14.99 3.66
C LEU A 51 -24.49 -14.66 2.16
N THR A 52 -25.63 -14.22 1.63
CA THR A 52 -25.83 -13.85 0.21
C THR A 52 -26.14 -12.36 0.12
N ASP A 53 -25.16 -11.52 0.45
CA ASP A 53 -25.27 -10.07 0.26
C ASP A 53 -24.91 -9.69 -1.19
N SER A 54 -25.28 -8.48 -1.60
CA SER A 54 -24.91 -7.89 -2.90
C SER A 54 -23.41 -8.03 -3.21
N ASP A 55 -22.55 -7.90 -2.20
CA ASP A 55 -21.10 -8.13 -2.28
C ASP A 55 -20.75 -9.51 -2.86
N VAL A 56 -21.46 -10.57 -2.46
CA VAL A 56 -21.18 -11.95 -2.92
C VAL A 56 -21.54 -12.14 -4.38
N VAL A 57 -22.65 -11.54 -4.82
CA VAL A 57 -23.07 -11.57 -6.23
C VAL A 57 -22.06 -10.83 -7.09
N PHE A 58 -21.62 -9.65 -6.67
CA PHE A 58 -20.57 -8.91 -7.36
C PHE A 58 -19.26 -9.71 -7.42
N ASP A 59 -18.82 -10.30 -6.31
CA ASP A 59 -17.61 -11.13 -6.27
C ASP A 59 -17.67 -12.29 -7.27
N SER A 60 -18.83 -12.96 -7.39
CA SER A 60 -19.01 -14.05 -8.37
C SER A 60 -18.99 -13.57 -9.82
N VAL A 61 -19.63 -12.44 -10.13
CA VAL A 61 -19.65 -11.89 -11.50
C VAL A 61 -18.27 -11.43 -11.94
N PHE A 62 -17.49 -10.81 -11.04
CA PHE A 62 -16.16 -10.29 -11.34
C PHE A 62 -15.04 -11.32 -11.19
N GLU A 63 -15.32 -12.55 -10.77
CA GLU A 63 -14.31 -13.60 -10.57
C GLU A 63 -13.42 -13.84 -11.80
N PRO A 64 -13.94 -13.92 -13.05
CA PRO A 64 -13.09 -14.05 -14.24
C PRO A 64 -12.17 -12.84 -14.44
N VAL A 65 -12.66 -11.64 -14.16
CA VAL A 65 -11.89 -10.39 -14.28
C VAL A 65 -10.75 -10.38 -13.25
N PHE A 66 -11.05 -10.76 -12.01
CA PHE A 66 -10.03 -10.87 -10.96
C PHE A 66 -8.95 -11.89 -11.33
N TRP A 67 -9.34 -13.03 -11.92
CA TRP A 67 -8.37 -14.01 -12.40
C TRP A 67 -7.46 -13.46 -13.49
N THR A 68 -8.01 -12.75 -14.49
CA THR A 68 -7.22 -12.11 -15.54
C THR A 68 -6.27 -11.07 -14.97
N VAL A 69 -6.75 -10.20 -14.07
CA VAL A 69 -5.93 -9.18 -13.41
C VAL A 69 -4.82 -9.83 -12.58
N ASP A 70 -5.13 -10.88 -11.82
CA ASP A 70 -4.14 -11.60 -11.00
C ASP A 70 -3.06 -12.25 -11.87
N TYR A 71 -3.45 -12.88 -12.98
CA TYR A 71 -2.53 -13.49 -13.94
C TYR A 71 -1.58 -12.46 -14.57
N VAL A 72 -2.15 -11.35 -15.04
CA VAL A 72 -1.41 -10.25 -15.67
C VAL A 72 -0.47 -9.57 -14.66
N THR A 73 -0.95 -9.32 -13.43
CA THR A 73 -0.16 -8.69 -12.36
C THR A 73 1.06 -9.52 -11.98
N ARG A 74 0.95 -10.85 -12.02
CA ARG A 74 2.07 -11.76 -11.76
C ARG A 74 3.22 -11.60 -12.76
N TRP A 75 2.91 -11.36 -14.05
CA TRP A 75 3.94 -11.11 -15.07
C TRP A 75 4.59 -9.74 -14.89
N PHE A 76 3.79 -8.72 -14.58
CA PHE A 76 4.29 -7.38 -14.29
C PHE A 76 5.20 -7.31 -13.06
N GLY A 77 5.04 -8.21 -12.08
CA GLY A 77 5.92 -8.26 -10.91
C GLY A 77 7.40 -8.36 -11.27
N THR A 78 7.77 -9.20 -12.24
CA THR A 78 9.15 -9.32 -12.71
C THR A 78 9.65 -8.02 -13.34
N VAL A 79 8.81 -7.36 -14.15
CA VAL A 79 9.13 -6.08 -14.79
C VAL A 79 9.39 -4.99 -13.75
N PHE A 80 8.53 -4.89 -12.72
CA PHE A 80 8.72 -3.92 -11.65
C PHE A 80 9.98 -4.18 -10.82
N VAL A 81 10.32 -5.45 -10.55
CA VAL A 81 11.56 -5.78 -9.85
C VAL A 81 12.79 -5.36 -10.67
N CYS A 82 12.80 -5.65 -11.98
CA CYS A 82 13.86 -5.20 -12.88
C CYS A 82 13.94 -3.67 -12.94
N LEU A 83 12.80 -2.98 -12.98
CA LEU A 83 12.73 -1.52 -13.01
C LEU A 83 13.37 -0.90 -11.75
N VAL A 84 13.08 -1.41 -10.55
CA VAL A 84 13.70 -0.91 -9.31
C VAL A 84 15.22 -1.09 -9.35
N VAL A 85 15.71 -2.24 -9.83
CA VAL A 85 17.16 -2.51 -9.95
C VAL A 85 17.81 -1.55 -10.95
N ILE A 86 17.21 -1.35 -12.12
CA ILE A 86 17.73 -0.44 -13.16
C ILE A 86 17.75 1.01 -12.66
N LEU A 87 16.66 1.50 -12.07
CA LEU A 87 16.57 2.87 -11.56
C LEU A 87 17.52 3.13 -10.39
N THR A 88 17.68 2.15 -9.49
CA THR A 88 18.64 2.28 -8.38
C THR A 88 20.08 2.27 -8.92
N SER A 89 20.37 1.38 -9.88
CA SER A 89 21.70 1.27 -10.48
C SER A 89 22.07 2.51 -11.29
N SER A 90 21.13 3.13 -12.01
CA SER A 90 21.39 4.37 -12.76
C SER A 90 21.82 5.51 -11.83
N ILE A 91 21.20 5.63 -10.65
CA ILE A 91 21.57 6.64 -9.65
C ILE A 91 22.95 6.36 -9.06
N VAL A 92 23.25 5.09 -8.74
CA VAL A 92 24.60 4.69 -8.30
C VAL A 92 25.64 5.03 -9.36
N VAL A 93 25.40 4.68 -10.63
CA VAL A 93 26.31 5.01 -11.74
C VAL A 93 26.53 6.52 -11.85
N ILE A 94 25.48 7.33 -11.80
CA ILE A 94 25.62 8.79 -11.82
C ILE A 94 26.42 9.30 -10.63
N ALA A 95 26.19 8.77 -9.42
CA ALA A 95 26.93 9.17 -8.23
C ALA A 95 28.44 8.92 -8.34
N TYR A 96 28.87 7.75 -8.83
CA TYR A 96 30.30 7.43 -8.92
C TYR A 96 30.98 7.96 -10.18
N VAL A 97 30.29 7.97 -11.32
CA VAL A 97 30.90 8.36 -12.61
C VAL A 97 30.81 9.87 -12.84
N VAL A 98 29.74 10.52 -12.39
CA VAL A 98 29.51 11.95 -12.64
C VAL A 98 29.83 12.79 -11.40
N LEU A 99 29.25 12.44 -10.24
CA LEU A 99 29.38 13.30 -9.06
C LEU A 99 30.72 13.15 -8.35
N LEU A 100 31.21 11.93 -8.13
CA LEU A 100 32.44 11.73 -7.37
C LEU A 100 33.64 12.50 -7.95
N PRO A 101 33.91 12.50 -9.27
CA PRO A 101 34.99 13.31 -9.84
C PRO A 101 34.78 14.83 -9.63
N LEU A 102 33.53 15.30 -9.71
CA LEU A 102 33.20 16.71 -9.47
C LEU A 102 33.45 17.09 -8.00
N VAL A 103 33.02 16.22 -7.08
CA VAL A 103 33.09 16.46 -5.63
C VAL A 103 34.53 16.41 -5.14
N LEU A 104 35.35 15.49 -5.65
CA LEU A 104 36.78 15.35 -5.29
C LEU A 104 37.59 16.63 -5.55
N ASN A 105 37.19 17.45 -6.53
CA ASN A 105 37.88 18.69 -6.88
C ASN A 105 37.32 19.93 -6.18
N THR A 106 36.12 19.85 -5.59
CA THR A 106 35.36 21.03 -5.11
C THR A 106 35.12 21.04 -3.61
N TYR A 107 34.98 19.88 -2.96
CA TYR A 107 34.62 19.79 -1.55
C TYR A 107 35.80 19.41 -0.66
N SER A 108 35.67 19.69 0.64
CA SER A 108 36.67 19.29 1.63
C SER A 108 36.73 17.75 1.80
N PRO A 109 37.90 17.18 2.12
CA PRO A 109 38.05 15.73 2.33
C PRO A 109 37.09 15.15 3.37
N ALA A 110 36.79 15.90 4.44
CA ALA A 110 35.85 15.47 5.48
C ALA A 110 34.41 15.33 4.94
N TRP A 111 33.99 16.25 4.06
CA TRP A 111 32.66 16.20 3.45
C TRP A 111 32.55 15.06 2.44
N ILE A 112 33.61 14.84 1.65
CA ILE A 112 33.71 13.68 0.75
C ILE A 112 33.58 12.38 1.54
N ALA A 113 34.35 12.24 2.63
CA ALA A 113 34.32 11.06 3.49
C ALA A 113 32.91 10.81 4.04
N TRP A 114 32.21 11.86 4.50
CA TRP A 114 30.83 11.74 4.96
C TRP A 114 29.88 11.19 3.88
N HIS A 115 29.88 11.77 2.67
CA HIS A 115 29.04 11.31 1.56
C HIS A 115 29.34 9.87 1.17
N VAL A 116 30.61 9.50 1.12
CA VAL A 116 31.05 8.14 0.82
C VAL A 116 30.57 7.18 1.91
N CYS A 117 30.84 7.44 3.19
CA CYS A 117 30.45 6.56 4.29
C CYS A 117 28.92 6.41 4.41
N TYR A 118 28.18 7.53 4.43
CA TYR A 118 26.72 7.49 4.51
C TYR A 118 26.10 6.85 3.27
N GLY A 119 26.59 7.20 2.07
CA GLY A 119 26.11 6.66 0.81
C GLY A 119 26.27 5.15 0.70
N HIS A 120 27.43 4.62 1.08
CA HIS A 120 27.67 3.17 1.09
C HIS A 120 26.84 2.46 2.16
N TRP A 121 26.74 3.00 3.37
CA TRP A 121 25.89 2.43 4.42
C TRP A 121 24.44 2.34 3.95
N ASN A 122 23.88 3.43 3.41
CA ASN A 122 22.51 3.46 2.93
C ASN A 122 22.29 2.52 1.73
N LEU A 123 23.25 2.44 0.79
CA LEU A 123 23.19 1.51 -0.34
C LEU A 123 23.18 0.05 0.11
N ILE A 124 24.02 -0.32 1.09
CA ILE A 124 24.04 -1.66 1.69
C ILE A 124 22.68 -1.97 2.33
N MET A 125 22.11 -1.01 3.07
CA MET A 125 20.82 -1.18 3.71
C MET A 125 19.68 -1.35 2.69
N ILE A 126 19.66 -0.55 1.62
CA ILE A 126 18.68 -0.69 0.52
C ILE A 126 18.82 -2.06 -0.12
N ALA A 127 20.02 -2.43 -0.56
CA ALA A 127 20.26 -3.68 -1.29
C ALA A 127 19.90 -4.91 -0.45
N PHE A 128 20.34 -4.95 0.81
CA PHE A 128 20.05 -6.06 1.71
C PHE A 128 18.55 -6.21 1.97
N HIS A 129 17.86 -5.13 2.34
CA HIS A 129 16.44 -5.20 2.67
C HIS A 129 15.58 -5.48 1.45
N TYR A 130 15.93 -4.94 0.28
CA TYR A 130 15.24 -5.26 -0.97
C TYR A 130 15.42 -6.74 -1.36
N TYR A 131 16.65 -7.26 -1.28
CA TYR A 131 16.90 -8.68 -1.51
C TYR A 131 16.12 -9.57 -0.54
N LYS A 132 16.13 -9.24 0.76
CA LYS A 132 15.39 -10.01 1.76
C LYS A 132 13.88 -9.91 1.57
N ALA A 133 13.34 -8.75 1.19
CA ALA A 133 11.91 -8.57 0.95
C ALA A 133 11.42 -9.38 -0.27
N THR A 134 12.21 -9.41 -1.35
CA THR A 134 11.90 -10.15 -2.58
C THR A 134 12.05 -11.67 -2.42
N LYS A 135 13.10 -12.13 -1.71
CA LYS A 135 13.42 -13.57 -1.63
C LYS A 135 12.90 -14.29 -0.40
N THR A 136 12.61 -13.60 0.70
CA THR A 136 12.11 -14.26 1.91
C THR A 136 10.63 -14.63 1.70
N SER A 137 10.31 -15.92 1.86
CA SER A 137 8.92 -16.39 1.86
C SER A 137 8.13 -15.65 2.94
N PRO A 138 6.94 -15.12 2.65
CA PRO A 138 6.12 -14.41 3.64
C PRO A 138 5.49 -15.32 4.71
N GLY A 139 5.56 -16.63 4.52
CA GLY A 139 4.97 -17.65 5.39
C GLY A 139 3.62 -18.16 4.88
N CYS A 140 3.37 -19.46 5.05
CA CYS A 140 2.06 -20.09 4.84
C CYS A 140 1.67 -20.90 6.08
N PRO A 141 0.36 -21.04 6.34
CA PRO A 141 -0.11 -22.03 7.30
C PRO A 141 0.24 -23.46 6.82
N PRO A 142 0.46 -24.40 7.76
CA PRO A 142 0.68 -25.81 7.42
C PRO A 142 -0.55 -26.41 6.74
N ALA A 143 -0.31 -27.35 5.81
CA ALA A 143 -1.39 -28.06 5.10
C ALA A 143 -1.99 -29.20 5.94
N GLU A 144 -1.21 -29.76 6.86
CA GLU A 144 -1.65 -30.81 7.76
C GLU A 144 -2.48 -30.24 8.92
N LYS A 145 -3.34 -31.08 9.50
CA LYS A 145 -4.11 -30.74 10.70
C LYS A 145 -3.14 -30.43 11.85
N SER A 146 -2.99 -29.16 12.18
CA SER A 146 -2.33 -28.72 13.41
C SER A 146 -3.40 -28.31 14.42
N ASP A 147 -3.12 -28.49 15.72
CA ASP A 147 -3.96 -27.97 16.83
C ASP A 147 -3.89 -26.43 16.96
N THR A 148 -3.53 -25.74 15.88
CA THR A 148 -3.41 -24.29 15.84
C THR A 148 -4.80 -23.66 15.86
N PRO A 149 -5.06 -22.67 16.73
CA PRO A 149 -6.33 -21.96 16.73
C PRO A 149 -6.54 -21.23 15.40
N PHE A 150 -7.68 -21.49 14.74
CA PHE A 150 -8.06 -20.85 13.48
C PHE A 150 -9.33 -20.01 13.63
N VAL A 151 -9.40 -18.92 12.87
CA VAL A 151 -10.55 -17.98 12.92
C VAL A 151 -11.58 -18.27 11.83
N SER A 152 -11.16 -18.88 10.73
CA SER A 152 -12.02 -19.23 9.58
C SER A 152 -11.33 -20.27 8.72
N VAL A 153 -12.03 -20.82 7.72
CA VAL A 153 -11.45 -21.72 6.71
C VAL A 153 -11.29 -20.97 5.39
N CYS A 154 -10.18 -21.20 4.69
CA CYS A 154 -9.99 -20.67 3.35
C CYS A 154 -10.87 -21.41 2.33
N LYS A 155 -11.77 -20.70 1.65
CA LYS A 155 -12.60 -21.29 0.59
C LYS A 155 -11.79 -21.78 -0.62
N LYS A 156 -10.65 -21.14 -0.94
CA LYS A 156 -9.81 -21.48 -2.09
C LYS A 156 -8.77 -22.57 -1.77
N CYS A 157 -8.13 -22.48 -0.61
CA CYS A 157 -7.09 -23.45 -0.21
C CYS A 157 -7.64 -24.64 0.57
N ILE A 158 -8.86 -24.56 1.11
CA ILE A 158 -9.47 -25.59 1.97
C ILE A 158 -8.59 -25.93 3.20
N ILE A 159 -7.99 -24.89 3.79
CA ILE A 159 -7.18 -25.01 5.00
C ILE A 159 -7.69 -24.08 6.11
N PRO A 160 -7.55 -24.46 7.39
CA PRO A 160 -7.79 -23.55 8.51
C PRO A 160 -6.89 -22.31 8.40
N LYS A 161 -7.47 -21.12 8.59
CA LYS A 161 -6.74 -19.84 8.61
C LYS A 161 -6.43 -19.47 10.06
N PRO A 162 -5.15 -19.50 10.48
CA PRO A 162 -4.75 -18.89 11.73
C PRO A 162 -5.12 -17.42 11.78
N ALA A 163 -5.10 -16.82 12.96
CA ALA A 163 -5.37 -15.39 13.09
C ALA A 163 -4.43 -14.56 12.19
N ARG A 164 -4.95 -13.44 11.66
CA ARG A 164 -4.23 -12.51 10.76
C ARG A 164 -3.81 -13.10 9.40
N THR A 165 -4.28 -14.31 9.05
CA THR A 165 -3.95 -14.98 7.78
C THR A 165 -5.00 -14.68 6.71
N HIS A 166 -4.54 -14.28 5.52
CA HIS A 166 -5.41 -14.00 4.38
C HIS A 166 -4.94 -14.74 3.13
N HIS A 167 -5.87 -15.04 2.21
CA HIS A 167 -5.54 -15.67 0.94
C HIS A 167 -5.20 -14.59 -0.09
N CYS A 168 -4.07 -14.73 -0.76
CA CYS A 168 -3.71 -13.89 -1.89
C CYS A 168 -4.01 -14.63 -3.20
N GLY A 169 -4.83 -14.05 -4.06
CA GLY A 169 -5.15 -14.61 -5.39
C GLY A 169 -3.93 -14.69 -6.30
N ILE A 170 -3.09 -13.66 -6.31
CA ILE A 170 -1.86 -13.58 -7.12
C ILE A 170 -0.84 -14.64 -6.71
N CYS A 171 -0.58 -14.78 -5.39
CA CYS A 171 0.32 -15.80 -4.84
C CYS A 171 -0.35 -17.20 -4.83
N ASN A 172 -1.67 -17.28 -5.05
CA ASN A 172 -2.54 -18.46 -4.94
C ASN A 172 -2.32 -19.31 -3.67
N ARG A 173 -2.18 -18.65 -2.52
CA ARG A 173 -1.97 -19.32 -1.22
C ARG A 173 -2.37 -18.43 -0.05
N CYS A 174 -2.57 -19.03 1.11
CA CYS A 174 -2.72 -18.28 2.35
C CYS A 174 -1.36 -17.76 2.84
N ILE A 175 -1.34 -16.51 3.29
CA ILE A 175 -0.17 -15.78 3.74
C ILE A 175 -0.35 -15.42 5.21
N LEU A 176 0.60 -15.80 6.06
CA LEU A 176 0.60 -15.47 7.48
C LEU A 176 0.77 -13.97 7.68
N LYS A 177 0.00 -13.37 8.59
CA LYS A 177 0.01 -11.92 8.89
C LYS A 177 0.05 -11.06 7.61
N MET A 178 -0.80 -11.39 6.64
CA MET A 178 -0.76 -10.78 5.31
C MET A 178 -1.01 -9.28 5.41
N ASP A 179 -0.14 -8.50 4.77
CA ASP A 179 -0.33 -7.06 4.60
C ASP A 179 -0.89 -6.74 3.22
N HIS A 180 -0.13 -7.06 2.17
CA HIS A 180 -0.57 -6.90 0.78
C HIS A 180 0.30 -7.75 -0.16
N HIS A 181 -0.13 -7.92 -1.41
CA HIS A 181 0.75 -8.38 -2.47
C HIS A 181 1.46 -7.18 -3.09
N CYS A 182 2.79 -7.22 -3.18
CA CYS A 182 3.58 -6.11 -3.70
C CYS A 182 4.19 -6.49 -5.07
N PRO A 183 3.71 -5.91 -6.18
CA PRO A 183 4.30 -6.16 -7.50
C PRO A 183 5.77 -5.74 -7.57
N TRP A 184 6.15 -4.67 -6.86
CA TRP A 184 7.53 -4.17 -6.77
C TRP A 184 8.50 -5.13 -6.09
N LEU A 185 8.00 -6.12 -5.36
CA LEU A 185 8.81 -7.19 -4.79
C LEU A 185 8.67 -8.51 -5.53
N ASN A 186 7.71 -8.59 -6.46
CA ASN A 186 7.17 -9.85 -7.00
C ASN A 186 6.92 -10.90 -5.89
N ASN A 187 6.42 -10.42 -4.75
CA ASN A 187 6.23 -11.24 -3.55
C ASN A 187 5.11 -10.67 -2.67
N CYS A 188 4.46 -11.54 -1.93
CA CYS A 188 3.52 -11.14 -0.90
C CYS A 188 4.28 -10.59 0.32
N VAL A 189 3.76 -9.54 0.97
CA VAL A 189 4.27 -9.01 2.23
C VAL A 189 3.46 -9.63 3.37
N GLY A 190 4.12 -10.39 4.23
CA GLY A 190 3.52 -11.14 5.33
C GLY A 190 4.49 -11.29 6.50
N HIS A 191 4.20 -12.22 7.42
CA HIS A 191 4.86 -12.32 8.73
C HIS A 191 6.40 -12.27 8.67
N PHE A 192 7.01 -13.11 7.83
CA PHE A 192 8.47 -13.26 7.80
C PHE A 192 9.23 -12.20 7.02
N ASN A 193 8.57 -11.43 6.15
CA ASN A 193 9.23 -10.43 5.31
C ASN A 193 8.74 -8.99 5.48
N HIS A 194 7.69 -8.75 6.27
CA HIS A 194 7.11 -7.41 6.47
C HIS A 194 8.15 -6.38 6.93
N ARG A 195 9.03 -6.74 7.88
CA ARG A 195 10.08 -5.83 8.34
C ARG A 195 11.08 -5.46 7.24
N TYR A 196 11.40 -6.41 6.35
CA TYR A 196 12.36 -6.17 5.28
C TYR A 196 11.77 -5.20 4.25
N PHE A 197 10.48 -5.38 3.93
CA PHE A 197 9.75 -4.43 3.11
C PHE A 197 9.75 -3.02 3.72
N PHE A 198 9.37 -2.89 5.00
CA PHE A 198 9.35 -1.58 5.67
C PHE A 198 10.73 -0.92 5.70
N SER A 199 11.76 -1.65 6.10
CA SER A 199 13.14 -1.14 6.13
C SER A 199 13.63 -0.74 4.73
N PHE A 200 13.31 -1.51 3.69
CA PHE A 200 13.61 -1.14 2.30
C PHE A 200 12.98 0.21 1.96
N CYS A 201 11.67 0.39 2.20
CA CYS A 201 10.99 1.66 1.94
C CYS A 201 11.61 2.82 2.73
N LEU A 202 11.96 2.59 4.00
CA LEU A 202 12.61 3.58 4.86
C LEU A 202 13.98 4.02 4.32
N PHE A 203 14.92 3.09 4.11
CA PHE A 203 16.27 3.43 3.66
C PHE A 203 16.30 3.94 2.22
N MET A 204 15.39 3.48 1.36
CA MET A 204 15.21 4.04 0.02
C MET A 204 14.67 5.49 0.09
N THR A 205 13.71 5.77 0.97
CA THR A 205 13.22 7.14 1.20
C THR A 205 14.34 8.04 1.75
N LEU A 206 15.09 7.57 2.75
CA LEU A 206 16.21 8.31 3.32
C LEU A 206 17.29 8.60 2.27
N GLY A 207 17.64 7.61 1.45
CA GLY A 207 18.58 7.79 0.33
C GLY A 207 18.10 8.81 -0.69
N CYS A 208 16.83 8.72 -1.11
CA CYS A 208 16.22 9.67 -2.04
C CYS A 208 16.22 11.09 -1.49
N VAL A 209 15.79 11.28 -0.24
CA VAL A 209 15.77 12.58 0.44
C VAL A 209 17.19 13.13 0.56
N TYR A 210 18.15 12.30 0.97
CA TYR A 210 19.55 12.68 1.08
C TYR A 210 20.15 13.15 -0.25
N CYS A 211 19.94 12.39 -1.32
CA CYS A 211 20.37 12.75 -2.68
C CYS A 211 19.71 14.05 -3.15
N SER A 212 18.41 14.25 -2.86
CA SER A 212 17.66 15.44 -3.27
C SER A 212 18.15 16.70 -2.55
N ILE A 213 18.42 16.61 -1.24
CA ILE A 213 18.92 17.74 -0.43
C ILE A 213 20.37 18.04 -0.83
N SER A 214 21.24 17.03 -0.85
CA SER A 214 22.67 17.21 -1.14
C SER A 214 22.91 17.66 -2.58
N GLY A 215 22.08 17.19 -3.53
CA GLY A 215 22.17 17.52 -4.94
C GLY A 215 21.46 18.81 -5.36
N ARG A 216 20.78 19.52 -4.43
CA ARG A 216 19.96 20.69 -4.77
C ARG A 216 20.73 21.80 -5.50
N ASN A 217 21.90 22.16 -5.00
CA ASN A 217 22.70 23.24 -5.59
C ASN A 217 23.22 22.83 -6.98
N LEU A 218 23.74 21.60 -7.09
CA LEU A 218 24.18 21.01 -8.36
C LEU A 218 23.05 20.97 -9.39
N PHE A 219 21.82 20.68 -8.96
CA PHE A 219 20.64 20.73 -9.82
C PHE A 219 20.37 22.14 -10.34
N LEU A 220 20.37 23.16 -9.46
CA LEU A 220 20.14 24.55 -9.87
C LEU A 220 21.21 25.01 -10.87
N ASP A 221 22.48 24.69 -10.62
CA ASP A 221 23.58 25.02 -11.51
C ASP A 221 23.46 24.33 -12.87
N ALA A 222 23.13 23.02 -12.87
CA ALA A 222 22.92 22.24 -14.08
C ALA A 222 21.71 22.73 -14.89
N TYR A 223 20.63 23.10 -14.21
CA TYR A 223 19.41 23.64 -14.82
C TYR A 223 19.68 25.00 -15.48
N ASN A 224 20.27 25.94 -14.73
CA ASN A 224 20.62 27.27 -15.23
C ASN A 224 21.62 27.19 -16.40
N ALA A 225 22.58 26.25 -16.33
CA ALA A 225 23.48 26.00 -17.44
C ALA A 225 22.72 25.54 -18.70
N LEU A 226 21.82 24.56 -18.57
CA LEU A 226 21.05 24.04 -19.70
C LEU A 226 20.07 25.08 -20.30
N GLU A 227 19.48 25.93 -19.47
CA GLU A 227 18.61 27.03 -19.91
C GLU A 227 19.37 28.06 -20.74
N ARG A 228 20.55 28.50 -20.28
CA ARG A 228 21.42 29.40 -21.05
C ARG A 228 21.76 28.85 -22.44
N PHE A 229 22.02 27.55 -22.57
CA PHE A 229 22.30 26.95 -23.88
C PHE A 229 21.09 26.92 -24.81
N LYS A 230 19.89 26.67 -24.28
CA LYS A 230 18.68 26.73 -25.11
C LYS A 230 18.49 28.12 -25.70
N HIS A 231 18.75 29.17 -24.93
CA HIS A 231 18.70 30.54 -25.43
C HIS A 231 19.74 30.80 -26.54
N LEU A 232 20.99 30.39 -26.34
CA LEU A 232 22.05 30.55 -27.36
C LEU A 232 21.77 29.76 -28.65
N ASP A 233 21.18 28.56 -28.56
CA ASP A 233 20.80 27.77 -29.74
C ASP A 233 19.63 28.42 -30.51
N MET A 234 18.72 29.12 -29.82
CA MET A 234 17.63 29.88 -30.45
C MET A 234 18.11 31.19 -31.08
N GLU A 235 19.21 31.75 -30.59
CA GLU A 235 19.80 33.00 -31.07
C GLU A 235 20.74 32.81 -32.28
N LYS A 236 21.06 31.56 -32.64
CA LYS A 236 21.79 31.26 -33.88
C LYS A 236 20.98 31.73 -35.10
N PRO A 237 21.55 32.60 -35.96
CA PRO A 237 20.85 33.12 -37.13
C PRO A 237 20.61 31.96 -38.11
N GLY A 238 19.33 31.62 -38.33
CA GLY A 238 18.93 30.62 -39.33
C GLY A 238 17.84 29.63 -38.92
N VAL A 239 17.38 29.62 -37.68
CA VAL A 239 16.18 28.85 -37.30
C VAL A 239 14.97 29.77 -37.40
N PRO A 240 13.99 29.52 -38.30
CA PRO A 240 12.79 30.33 -38.36
C PRO A 240 12.05 30.20 -37.02
N VAL A 241 11.82 31.35 -36.37
CA VAL A 241 11.06 31.46 -35.13
C VAL A 241 9.58 31.18 -35.45
N THR A 242 9.21 29.91 -35.61
CA THR A 242 7.81 29.47 -35.61
C THR A 242 7.40 29.20 -34.17
N GLY A 243 7.17 30.26 -33.42
CA GLY A 243 6.70 30.19 -32.04
C GLY A 243 6.10 31.54 -31.62
N MET A 244 5.06 31.47 -30.77
CA MET A 244 4.20 32.54 -30.22
C MET A 244 4.87 33.88 -29.79
N GLY A 245 6.20 34.00 -29.79
CA GLY A 245 6.92 35.24 -29.47
C GLY A 245 6.77 36.36 -30.51
N LEU A 246 6.51 36.04 -31.79
CA LEU A 246 6.27 37.06 -32.82
C LEU A 246 4.93 37.79 -32.63
N LEU A 247 3.98 37.20 -31.91
CA LEU A 247 2.67 37.80 -31.61
C LEU A 247 2.74 38.86 -30.51
N ILE A 248 3.83 38.95 -29.74
CA ILE A 248 3.94 39.81 -28.55
C ILE A 248 4.85 41.03 -28.80
N GLY A 249 5.47 41.18 -29.98
CA GLY A 249 6.06 42.45 -30.41
C GLY A 249 7.20 43.00 -29.53
N LEU A 250 8.00 42.14 -28.91
CA LEU A 250 9.16 42.54 -28.09
C LEU A 250 10.47 42.21 -28.81
N LEU A 251 10.87 43.00 -29.81
CA LEU A 251 12.29 43.25 -30.15
C LEU A 251 12.42 44.29 -31.29
N PRO A 252 13.15 45.40 -31.09
CA PRO A 252 13.49 46.34 -32.16
C PRO A 252 14.64 45.80 -33.04
N PRO A 253 14.69 46.19 -34.32
CA PRO A 253 15.73 45.74 -35.24
C PRO A 253 17.04 46.49 -34.97
N GLY A 254 18.10 45.75 -34.64
CA GLY A 254 19.48 46.25 -34.70
C GLY A 254 20.13 46.50 -33.34
N GLN A 255 20.77 45.46 -32.81
CA GLN A 255 21.96 45.62 -31.96
C GLN A 255 22.79 44.32 -32.00
N THR A 256 23.60 44.17 -33.05
CA THR A 256 24.74 43.26 -33.04
C THR A 256 25.96 44.09 -32.64
N ASN A 257 26.52 43.90 -31.45
CA ASN A 257 27.95 44.13 -31.20
C ASN A 257 28.40 43.57 -29.85
N TYR A 258 29.42 42.70 -29.94
CA TYR A 258 30.27 42.11 -28.89
C TYR A 258 29.58 41.27 -27.81
N GLN A 259 29.35 39.99 -28.14
CA GLN A 259 29.49 38.92 -27.16
C GLN A 259 30.58 37.98 -27.68
N THR A 260 31.65 37.82 -26.91
CA THR A 260 32.54 36.66 -27.07
C THR A 260 31.65 35.42 -27.07
N PRO A 261 31.70 34.55 -28.10
CA PRO A 261 30.90 33.33 -28.09
C PRO A 261 31.28 32.56 -26.84
N ALA A 262 30.28 32.20 -26.02
CA ALA A 262 30.49 31.35 -24.88
C ALA A 262 31.27 30.09 -25.34
N PRO A 263 32.24 29.60 -24.55
CA PRO A 263 33.05 28.45 -24.95
C PRO A 263 32.12 27.31 -25.40
N PRO A 264 32.43 26.61 -26.50
CA PRO A 264 31.56 25.61 -27.06
C PRO A 264 31.31 24.52 -26.01
N TYR A 265 30.06 24.43 -25.59
CA TYR A 265 29.64 23.48 -24.58
C TYR A 265 29.76 22.06 -25.13
N THR A 266 30.59 21.24 -24.49
CA THR A 266 30.91 19.92 -25.04
C THR A 266 29.74 18.96 -24.86
N PHE A 267 29.65 17.94 -25.73
CA PHE A 267 28.67 16.85 -25.56
C PHE A 267 28.74 16.23 -24.16
N LYS A 268 29.95 16.11 -23.62
CA LYS A 268 30.21 15.61 -22.26
C LYS A 268 29.54 16.49 -21.21
N ASP A 269 29.68 17.81 -21.31
CA ASP A 269 29.06 18.72 -20.35
C ASP A 269 27.52 18.62 -20.39
N LYS A 270 26.95 18.50 -21.59
CA LYS A 270 25.50 18.31 -21.79
C LYS A 270 25.02 17.03 -21.13
N MET A 271 25.77 15.95 -21.27
CA MET A 271 25.47 14.67 -20.63
C MET A 271 25.56 14.78 -19.10
N ILE A 272 26.58 15.47 -18.56
CA ILE A 272 26.74 15.70 -17.12
C ILE A 272 25.53 16.45 -16.54
N ASN A 273 25.19 17.62 -17.10
CA ASN A 273 24.08 18.42 -16.58
C ASN A 273 22.73 17.71 -16.71
N LYS A 274 22.47 17.01 -17.82
CA LYS A 274 21.26 16.18 -17.96
C LYS A 274 21.21 15.05 -16.94
N SER A 275 22.35 14.43 -16.62
CA SER A 275 22.42 13.33 -15.65
C SER A 275 22.14 13.82 -14.22
N ILE A 276 22.67 14.99 -13.85
CA ILE A 276 22.40 15.63 -12.56
C ILE A 276 20.90 15.97 -12.43
N ILE A 277 20.31 16.56 -13.48
CA ILE A 277 18.87 16.87 -13.51
C ILE A 277 18.03 15.60 -13.38
N TYR A 278 18.33 14.56 -14.17
CA TYR A 278 17.63 13.27 -14.10
C TYR A 278 17.69 12.67 -12.69
N MET A 279 18.88 12.64 -12.08
CA MET A 279 19.07 12.09 -10.74
C MET A 279 18.25 12.86 -9.69
N TRP A 280 18.30 14.20 -9.70
CA TRP A 280 17.59 15.01 -8.73
C TRP A 280 16.06 14.87 -8.88
N VAL A 281 15.55 14.87 -10.12
CA VAL A 281 14.12 14.69 -10.40
C VAL A 281 13.66 13.30 -9.98
N LEU A 282 14.40 12.24 -10.34
CA LEU A 282 14.04 10.87 -9.96
C LEU A 282 14.04 10.69 -8.44
N THR A 283 15.10 11.11 -7.76
CA THR A 283 15.20 10.95 -6.29
C THR A 283 14.17 11.80 -5.54
N SER A 284 13.85 13.01 -6.02
CA SER A 284 12.83 13.85 -5.39
C SER A 284 11.43 13.24 -5.54
N THR A 285 11.07 12.81 -6.76
CA THR A 285 9.75 12.24 -7.05
C THR A 285 9.54 10.89 -6.34
N VAL A 286 10.51 9.99 -6.43
CA VAL A 286 10.47 8.70 -5.72
C VAL A 286 10.48 8.94 -4.21
N GLY A 287 11.26 9.90 -3.71
CA GLY A 287 11.33 10.24 -2.29
C GLY A 287 9.98 10.69 -1.72
N VAL A 288 9.21 11.50 -2.46
CA VAL A 288 7.86 11.92 -2.05
C VAL A 288 6.89 10.74 -2.07
N ALA A 289 6.81 10.01 -3.20
CA ALA A 289 5.86 8.91 -3.35
C ALA A 289 6.13 7.77 -2.36
N LEU A 290 7.37 7.34 -2.23
CA LEU A 290 7.77 6.28 -1.30
C LEU A 290 7.76 6.75 0.16
N GLY A 291 8.05 8.03 0.41
CA GLY A 291 7.95 8.62 1.74
C GLY A 291 6.52 8.59 2.29
N ALA A 292 5.53 8.93 1.45
CA ALA A 292 4.12 8.82 1.83
C ALA A 292 3.73 7.37 2.17
N LEU A 293 4.18 6.39 1.37
CA LEU A 293 3.97 4.97 1.63
C LEU A 293 4.65 4.53 2.94
N THR A 294 5.89 4.95 3.18
CA THR A 294 6.65 4.66 4.40
C THR A 294 5.92 5.18 5.64
N ILE A 295 5.43 6.43 5.59
CA ILE A 295 4.66 7.04 6.68
C ILE A 295 3.36 6.27 6.92
N TRP A 296 2.65 5.88 5.86
CA TRP A 296 1.43 5.09 5.98
C TRP A 296 1.68 3.77 6.72
N HIS A 297 2.69 3.00 6.31
CA HIS A 297 3.05 1.76 7.00
C HIS A 297 3.53 1.99 8.43
N ALA A 298 4.27 3.08 8.69
CA ALA A 298 4.66 3.45 10.05
C ALA A 298 3.46 3.70 10.97
N VAL A 299 2.38 4.29 10.45
CA VAL A 299 1.12 4.47 11.18
C VAL A 299 0.44 3.14 11.47
N LEU A 300 0.41 2.21 10.50
CA LEU A 300 -0.15 0.87 10.67
C LEU A 300 0.62 0.06 11.74
N ILE A 301 1.95 0.04 11.66
CA ILE A 301 2.83 -0.61 12.64
C ILE A 301 2.60 -0.01 14.02
N SER A 302 2.53 1.31 14.14
CA SER A 302 2.28 2.00 15.41
C SER A 302 0.92 1.62 16.03
N ARG A 303 -0.05 1.18 15.23
CA ARG A 303 -1.38 0.72 15.66
C ARG A 303 -1.49 -0.80 15.82
N GLY A 304 -0.42 -1.54 15.52
CA GLY A 304 -0.39 -3.00 15.62
C GLY A 304 -1.18 -3.72 14.52
N GLU A 305 -1.52 -3.04 13.43
CA GLU A 305 -2.39 -3.54 12.36
C GLU A 305 -1.64 -3.69 11.03
N THR A 306 -2.09 -4.60 10.18
CA THR A 306 -1.74 -4.65 8.75
C THR A 306 -2.69 -3.79 7.91
N SER A 307 -2.38 -3.59 6.63
CA SER A 307 -3.24 -2.88 5.66
C SER A 307 -4.64 -3.51 5.54
N ILE A 308 -4.72 -4.84 5.56
CA ILE A 308 -5.99 -5.58 5.56
C ILE A 308 -6.73 -5.38 6.88
N GLU A 309 -6.02 -5.52 8.00
CA GLU A 309 -6.60 -5.37 9.33
C GLU A 309 -7.14 -3.97 9.58
N ARG A 310 -6.52 -2.92 9.03
CA ARG A 310 -7.07 -1.57 9.10
C ARG A 310 -8.50 -1.52 8.57
N HIS A 311 -8.77 -2.16 7.44
CA HIS A 311 -10.12 -2.20 6.87
C HIS A 311 -11.08 -3.01 7.75
N ILE A 312 -10.63 -4.15 8.27
CA ILE A 312 -11.41 -5.00 9.19
C ILE A 312 -11.73 -4.24 10.47
N ASN A 313 -10.73 -3.63 11.10
CA ASN A 313 -10.83 -2.85 12.33
C ASN A 313 -11.79 -1.68 12.17
N ILE A 314 -11.77 -0.98 11.03
CA ILE A 314 -12.75 0.08 10.73
C ILE A 314 -14.18 -0.48 10.68
N LYS A 315 -14.39 -1.59 9.95
CA LYS A 315 -15.71 -2.24 9.85
C LYS A 315 -16.20 -2.72 11.23
N GLU A 316 -15.32 -3.35 12.01
CA GLU A 316 -15.61 -3.84 13.35
C GLU A 316 -15.90 -2.71 14.35
N THR A 317 -15.15 -1.62 14.28
CA THR A 317 -15.40 -0.41 15.07
C THR A 317 -16.81 0.13 14.82
N LYS A 318 -17.20 0.25 13.54
CA LYS A 318 -18.56 0.68 13.17
C LYS A 318 -19.63 -0.31 13.66
N ARG A 319 -19.38 -1.61 13.53
CA ARG A 319 -20.31 -2.68 13.96
C ARG A 319 -20.54 -2.66 15.47
N LEU A 320 -19.48 -2.50 16.27
CA LEU A 320 -19.57 -2.45 17.72
C LEU A 320 -20.15 -1.13 18.23
N ALA A 321 -19.84 0.00 17.58
CA ALA A 321 -20.41 1.30 17.92
C ALA A 321 -21.95 1.30 17.81
N LYS A 322 -22.52 0.65 16.79
CA LYS A 322 -23.97 0.44 16.66
C LYS A 322 -24.60 -0.34 17.82
N ARG A 323 -23.80 -1.11 18.56
CA ARG A 323 -24.21 -1.89 19.74
C ARG A 323 -23.83 -1.21 21.05
N GLY A 324 -23.41 0.05 21.03
CA GLY A 324 -22.93 0.78 22.21
C GLY A 324 -21.61 0.23 22.80
N ARG A 325 -20.84 -0.54 22.01
CA ARG A 325 -19.56 -1.13 22.44
C ARG A 325 -18.38 -0.45 21.73
N VAL A 326 -17.26 -0.36 22.42
CA VAL A 326 -16.01 0.18 21.86
C VAL A 326 -15.13 -0.96 21.39
N TYR A 327 -14.73 -0.94 20.11
CA TYR A 327 -13.74 -1.87 19.58
C TYR A 327 -12.34 -1.51 20.11
N ARG A 328 -11.58 -2.53 20.53
CA ARG A 328 -10.15 -2.41 20.81
C ARG A 328 -9.40 -3.42 19.96
N ASN A 329 -8.38 -2.96 19.24
CA ASN A 329 -7.52 -3.84 18.46
C ASN A 329 -6.76 -4.79 19.42
N PRO A 330 -7.00 -6.11 19.36
CA PRO A 330 -6.33 -7.07 20.24
C PRO A 330 -4.82 -7.16 20.03
N PHE A 331 -4.31 -6.72 18.87
CA PHE A 331 -2.89 -6.79 18.51
C PHE A 331 -2.16 -5.46 18.72
N ASN A 332 -2.78 -4.50 19.40
CA ASN A 332 -2.15 -3.22 19.72
C ASN A 332 -1.59 -3.23 21.15
N TYR A 333 -0.27 -3.34 21.28
CA TYR A 333 0.45 -3.39 22.56
C TYR A 333 1.00 -2.01 23.00
N GLY A 334 0.58 -0.94 22.32
CA GLY A 334 1.13 0.41 22.47
C GLY A 334 2.21 0.71 21.43
N ARG A 335 2.33 2.00 21.05
CA ARG A 335 3.13 2.43 19.88
C ARG A 335 4.54 1.86 19.90
N LEU A 336 5.28 2.06 21.00
CA LEU A 336 6.67 1.61 21.11
C LEU A 336 6.79 0.08 21.13
N ASN A 337 5.91 -0.62 21.84
CA ASN A 337 5.95 -2.08 21.92
C ASN A 337 5.60 -2.72 20.57
N ASN A 338 4.70 -2.12 19.80
CA ASN A 338 4.41 -2.58 18.44
C ASN A 338 5.66 -2.51 17.55
N TRP A 339 6.44 -1.42 17.64
CA TRP A 339 7.72 -1.29 16.94
C TRP A 339 8.77 -2.30 17.42
N LYS A 340 8.86 -2.53 18.73
CA LYS A 340 9.76 -3.55 19.30
C LYS A 340 9.41 -4.94 18.76
N ILE A 341 8.13 -5.33 18.80
CA ILE A 341 7.67 -6.62 18.26
C ILE A 341 7.93 -6.71 16.76
N PHE A 342 7.66 -5.63 16.01
CA PHE A 342 7.83 -5.58 14.56
C PHE A 342 9.30 -5.77 14.13
N PHE A 343 10.23 -5.09 14.79
CA PHE A 343 11.67 -5.23 14.53
C PHE A 343 12.34 -6.36 15.32
N GLY A 344 11.61 -7.07 16.19
CA GLY A 344 12.19 -8.06 17.09
C GLY A 344 13.21 -7.47 18.05
N VAL A 345 12.95 -6.31 18.66
CA VAL A 345 13.87 -5.65 19.60
C VAL A 345 13.54 -6.03 21.04
N GLU A 346 14.33 -6.95 21.59
CA GLU A 346 14.28 -7.36 23.01
C GLU A 346 15.28 -6.62 23.92
N LYS A 347 16.40 -6.14 23.37
CA LYS A 347 17.49 -5.46 24.12
C LYS A 347 17.83 -4.14 23.46
N ARG A 348 18.39 -3.18 24.22
CA ARG A 348 18.81 -1.87 23.65
C ARG A 348 19.81 -2.01 22.50
N SER A 349 20.77 -2.94 22.61
CA SER A 349 21.75 -3.21 21.56
C SER A 349 21.13 -3.71 20.24
N HIS A 350 19.92 -4.30 20.30
CA HIS A 350 19.24 -4.77 19.10
C HIS A 350 18.77 -3.63 18.19
N TRP A 351 18.63 -2.39 18.68
CA TRP A 351 18.38 -1.26 17.77
C TRP A 351 19.53 -1.09 16.76
N VAL A 352 20.77 -1.33 17.17
CA VAL A 352 21.90 -1.26 16.26
C VAL A 352 21.97 -2.53 15.40
N THR A 353 21.99 -3.70 16.02
CA THR A 353 22.27 -4.97 15.31
C THR A 353 21.10 -5.51 14.50
N ARG A 354 19.86 -5.10 14.79
CA ARG A 354 18.64 -5.56 14.11
C ARG A 354 17.98 -4.50 13.23
N VAL A 355 18.25 -3.20 13.44
CA VAL A 355 17.62 -2.09 12.67
C VAL A 355 18.64 -1.28 11.85
N LEU A 356 19.77 -0.88 12.42
CA LEU A 356 20.77 -0.05 11.73
C LEU A 356 21.80 -0.84 10.91
N LEU A 357 21.87 -2.15 11.13
CA LEU A 357 22.74 -3.07 10.39
C LEU A 357 21.91 -4.14 9.65
N PRO A 358 22.43 -4.69 8.54
CA PRO A 358 21.82 -5.83 7.87
C PRO A 358 21.61 -7.01 8.82
N SER A 359 20.36 -7.43 9.01
CA SER A 359 20.03 -8.47 9.98
C SER A 359 19.04 -9.49 9.43
N GLY A 360 19.45 -10.75 9.38
CA GLY A 360 18.67 -11.87 8.84
C GLY A 360 17.76 -12.60 9.85
N HIS A 361 17.67 -12.11 11.10
CA HIS A 361 16.93 -12.79 12.18
C HIS A 361 15.45 -13.05 11.84
N THR A 362 14.74 -13.86 12.61
CA THR A 362 13.29 -14.06 12.39
C THR A 362 12.46 -12.99 13.12
N PRO A 363 11.23 -12.68 12.68
CA PRO A 363 10.31 -11.87 13.47
C PRO A 363 9.91 -12.59 14.76
N HIS A 364 9.33 -11.86 15.71
CA HIS A 364 8.78 -12.45 16.92
C HIS A 364 7.58 -13.37 16.61
N GLY A 365 7.61 -14.59 17.14
CA GLY A 365 6.56 -15.59 16.96
C GLY A 365 6.58 -16.30 15.61
N ASP A 366 5.73 -17.32 15.48
CA ASP A 366 5.62 -18.20 14.31
C ASP A 366 4.66 -17.66 13.22
N GLY A 367 3.83 -16.66 13.57
CA GLY A 367 2.79 -16.11 12.71
C GLY A 367 1.51 -16.95 12.66
N LEU A 368 1.47 -18.08 13.37
CA LEU A 368 0.33 -18.97 13.54
C LEU A 368 -0.43 -18.61 14.82
N THR A 369 0.31 -18.32 15.89
CA THR A 369 -0.23 -17.98 17.21
C THR A 369 0.11 -16.55 17.60
N TRP A 370 -0.78 -15.92 18.37
CA TRP A 370 -0.66 -14.52 18.76
C TRP A 370 -1.12 -14.33 20.20
N ASP A 371 -0.36 -13.60 21.00
CA ASP A 371 -0.72 -13.29 22.38
C ASP A 371 -1.82 -12.21 22.40
N ILE A 372 -3.07 -12.63 22.52
CA ILE A 372 -4.25 -11.72 22.51
C ILE A 372 -4.37 -10.94 23.83
N LEU A 373 -3.76 -11.43 24.90
CA LEU A 373 -3.75 -10.79 26.21
C LEU A 373 -2.38 -10.15 26.44
N PRO A 374 -2.31 -8.87 26.84
CA PRO A 374 -1.05 -8.20 27.11
C PRO A 374 -0.42 -8.82 28.36
N VAL A 375 0.44 -9.82 28.18
CA VAL A 375 1.30 -10.30 29.27
C VAL A 375 2.31 -9.18 29.54
N LYS A 376 2.06 -8.50 30.66
CA LYS A 376 2.80 -7.47 31.40
C LYS A 376 4.27 -7.16 31.03
N LYS A 377 4.54 -5.87 31.27
CA LYS A 377 5.82 -5.15 31.47
C LYS A 377 6.59 -4.91 30.18
N ASP A 378 7.05 -3.67 30.05
CA ASP A 378 7.88 -3.21 28.97
C ASP A 378 8.88 -4.29 28.56
N LEU A 379 8.88 -4.66 27.26
CA LEU A 379 9.86 -5.61 26.70
C LEU A 379 11.31 -5.16 26.93
N ILE A 380 11.51 -3.93 27.44
CA ILE A 380 12.78 -3.37 27.88
C ILE A 380 12.48 -2.64 29.20
N PRO A 381 12.98 -3.06 30.37
CA PRO A 381 13.02 -2.19 31.53
C PRO A 381 13.84 -0.95 31.14
N VAL A 382 13.25 0.24 31.31
CA VAL A 382 13.95 1.52 31.08
C VAL A 382 15.17 1.62 31.98
#